data_AF-A0A5J4W2D0-F1
#
_entry.id   AF-A0A5J4W2D0-F1
#
_cell.length_a   1.000
_cell.length_b   1.000
_cell.length_c   1.000
_cell.angle_alpha   90.00
_cell.angle_beta   90.00
_cell.angle_gamma   90.00
#
_symmetry.space_group_name_H-M   'P 1'
#
loop_
_entity.id
_entity.type
_entity.pdbx_description
1 polymer ?
#
loop_
_entity_poly.entity_id
_entity_poly.type
_entity_poly.pdbx_seq_one_letter_code
_entity_poly.pdbx_strand_id
1 'polypeptide(L)'
;MRDLRVFGLEQICGIANEFSEFIEITIYLRVEEDTKGKSRHRDPKRKKKIVDGNTNDSDEFNFNIPDYKYEYINTNKAIWLRDPKEVNEDEYKDFFKV
;
A
#
# COMPACT_ATOMS: atom_id res chain seq x y z
N MET A 1 -8.07 19.64 21.37
CA MET A 1 -7.33 18.54 20.71
C MET A 1 -8.00 18.29 19.37
N ARG A 2 -7.28 18.37 18.25
CA ARG A 2 -7.86 18.00 16.96
C ARG A 2 -7.81 16.49 16.86
N ASP A 3 -8.96 15.85 16.74
CA ASP A 3 -9.05 14.44 16.38
C ASP A 3 -8.24 14.23 15.10
N LEU A 4 -7.22 13.38 15.18
CA LEU A 4 -6.59 12.76 14.02
C LEU A 4 -7.63 11.78 13.45
N ARG A 5 -8.64 12.34 12.76
CA ARG A 5 -9.58 11.57 11.94
C ARG A 5 -8.72 10.71 11.03
N VAL A 6 -8.93 9.40 11.10
CA VAL A 6 -8.40 8.42 10.16
C VAL A 6 -8.74 8.93 8.77
N PHE A 7 -7.74 9.45 8.04
CA PHE A 7 -7.96 9.92 6.68
C PHE A 7 -8.36 8.71 5.85
N GLY A 8 -9.43 8.86 5.06
CA GLY A 8 -9.83 7.80 4.12
C GLY A 8 -8.70 7.56 3.11
N LEU A 9 -8.52 6.30 2.70
CA LEU A 9 -7.46 5.93 1.74
C LEU A 9 -7.52 6.77 0.45
N GLU A 10 -8.74 7.06 -0.01
CA GLU A 10 -9.01 7.94 -1.15
C GLU A 10 -8.50 9.38 -0.94
N GLN A 11 -8.63 9.92 0.27
CA GLN A 11 -8.14 11.26 0.61
C GLN A 11 -6.60 11.29 0.64
N ILE A 12 -5.99 10.24 1.20
CA ILE A 12 -4.53 10.12 1.21
C ILE A 12 -4.01 10.01 -0.23
N CYS A 13 -4.64 9.18 -1.06
CA CYS A 13 -4.27 9.01 -2.46
C CYS A 13 -4.46 10.32 -3.25
N GLY A 14 -5.57 11.03 -3.05
CA GLY A 14 -5.84 12.32 -3.70
C GLY A 14 -4.81 13.38 -3.35
N ILE A 15 -4.55 13.60 -2.05
CA ILE A 15 -3.53 14.57 -1.59
C ILE A 15 -2.15 14.16 -2.11
N ALA A 16 -1.79 12.89 -1.96
CA ALA A 16 -0.47 12.44 -2.37
C ALA A 16 -0.30 12.62 -3.88
N ASN A 17 -1.28 12.29 -4.71
CA ASN A 17 -1.21 12.51 -6.16
C ASN A 17 -1.11 14.01 -6.50
N GLU A 18 -1.96 14.87 -5.92
CA GLU A 18 -1.98 16.32 -6.17
C GLU A 18 -0.60 16.97 -5.90
N PHE A 19 0.06 16.61 -4.80
CA PHE A 19 1.32 17.24 -4.40
C PHE A 19 2.57 16.48 -4.87
N SER A 20 2.42 15.31 -5.48
CA SER A 20 3.55 14.50 -5.96
C SER A 20 3.52 14.15 -7.44
N GLU A 21 2.52 14.62 -8.18
CA GLU A 21 2.26 14.28 -9.58
C GLU A 21 3.53 14.27 -10.45
N PHE A 22 4.41 15.26 -10.27
CA PHE A 22 5.62 15.44 -11.09
C PHE A 22 6.93 15.19 -10.33
N ILE A 23 6.87 14.53 -9.17
CA ILE A 23 8.08 14.12 -8.44
C ILE A 23 8.77 13.00 -9.21
N GLU A 24 10.07 13.14 -9.46
CA GLU A 24 10.88 12.18 -10.23
C GLU A 24 10.97 10.80 -9.58
N ILE A 25 10.88 10.75 -8.24
CA ILE A 25 10.96 9.53 -7.46
C ILE A 25 9.58 8.87 -7.39
N THR A 26 9.56 7.56 -7.62
CA THR A 26 8.35 6.74 -7.53
C THR A 26 7.81 6.69 -6.10
N ILE A 27 6.54 7.02 -5.91
CA ILE A 27 5.87 6.96 -4.62
C ILE A 27 4.87 5.81 -4.60
N TYR A 28 4.94 5.01 -3.55
CA TYR A 28 4.05 3.88 -3.34
C TYR A 28 3.19 4.09 -2.09
N LEU A 29 1.90 3.86 -2.22
CA LEU A 29 0.96 3.79 -1.09
C LEU A 29 0.74 2.32 -0.71
N ARG A 30 0.94 1.98 0.55
CA ARG A 30 0.60 0.65 1.08
C ARG A 30 -0.89 0.60 1.40
N VAL A 31 -1.62 -0.28 0.75
CA VAL A 31 -3.06 -0.43 0.83
C VAL A 31 -3.39 -1.84 1.31
N GLU A 32 -4.37 -1.99 2.20
CA GLU A 32 -4.90 -3.29 2.58
C GLU A 32 -5.59 -3.94 1.37
N GLU A 33 -5.26 -5.18 1.08
CA GLU A 33 -5.90 -5.93 0.01
C GLU A 33 -7.23 -6.50 0.53
N ASP A 34 -8.32 -6.27 -0.18
CA ASP A 34 -9.63 -6.85 0.12
C ASP A 34 -9.62 -8.37 -0.17
N THR A 35 -8.89 -9.14 0.63
CA THR A 35 -8.84 -10.59 0.44
C THR A 35 -10.11 -11.23 0.98
N LYS A 36 -11.03 -11.57 0.07
CA LYS A 36 -12.03 -12.65 0.25
C LYS A 36 -11.34 -14.03 0.31
N GLY A 37 -10.25 -14.16 1.06
CA GLY A 37 -9.39 -15.35 1.04
C GLY A 37 -8.22 -15.19 2.02
N LYS A 38 -8.49 -15.50 3.29
CA LYS A 38 -7.61 -15.29 4.45
C LYS A 38 -6.23 -15.95 4.26
N SER A 39 -5.15 -15.19 4.25
CA SER A 39 -3.81 -15.74 4.51
C SER A 39 -3.69 -16.03 6.02
N ARG A 40 -3.84 -17.31 6.39
CA ARG A 40 -3.65 -17.74 7.79
C ARG A 40 -2.15 -17.87 8.06
N HIS A 41 -1.54 -16.83 8.61
CA HIS A 41 -0.19 -16.96 9.16
C HIS A 41 -0.25 -17.88 10.38
N ARG A 42 0.28 -19.11 10.24
CA ARG A 42 0.46 -20.04 11.35
C ARG A 42 1.87 -19.87 11.88
N ASP A 43 2.01 -19.25 13.05
CA ASP A 43 3.30 -19.21 13.73
C ASP A 43 3.82 -20.65 13.93
N PRO A 44 5.09 -20.94 13.61
CA PRO A 44 5.68 -22.23 13.92
C PRO A 44 5.65 -22.37 15.44
N LYS A 45 4.89 -23.36 15.93
CA LYS A 45 4.77 -23.69 17.36
C LYS A 45 6.17 -23.72 17.97
N ARG A 46 6.56 -22.69 18.73
CA ARG A 46 7.70 -22.81 19.65
C ARG A 46 7.34 -23.94 20.58
N LYS A 47 7.96 -25.11 20.40
CA LYS A 47 7.86 -26.20 21.37
C LYS A 47 8.48 -25.70 22.67
N LYS A 48 7.66 -25.10 23.54
CA LYS A 48 7.99 -25.03 24.96
C LYS A 48 8.19 -26.49 25.39
N LYS A 49 9.40 -26.83 25.83
CA LYS A 49 9.62 -28.09 26.56
C LYS A 49 8.76 -27.98 27.81
N ILE A 50 7.62 -28.66 27.82
CA ILE A 50 6.77 -28.78 29.00
C ILE A 50 7.46 -29.80 29.89
N VAL A 51 7.97 -29.31 31.02
CA VAL A 51 8.19 -30.13 32.21
C VAL A 51 6.90 -30.00 33.02
N ASP A 52 6.31 -31.16 33.28
CA ASP A 52 5.23 -31.45 34.22
C ASP A 52 3.78 -31.19 33.81
N GLY A 53 2.97 -32.17 34.21
CA GLY A 53 1.63 -32.45 33.72
C GLY A 53 0.54 -31.52 34.25
N ASN A 54 -0.63 -31.66 33.61
CA ASN A 54 -1.87 -30.91 33.78
C ASN A 54 -1.85 -29.48 33.23
N THR A 55 -2.44 -29.29 32.04
CA THR A 55 -3.66 -28.49 31.81
C THR A 55 -3.94 -28.44 30.30
N ASN A 56 -5.16 -28.83 29.91
CA ASN A 56 -5.69 -28.64 28.57
C ASN A 56 -5.93 -27.15 28.38
N ASP A 57 -5.17 -26.49 27.51
CA ASP A 57 -5.61 -25.23 26.87
C ASP A 57 -4.76 -25.03 25.61
N SER A 58 -5.28 -25.56 24.50
CA SER A 58 -4.79 -25.24 23.17
C SER A 58 -5.37 -23.89 22.73
N ASP A 59 -4.92 -22.81 23.36
CA ASP A 59 -5.20 -21.45 22.87
C ASP A 59 -4.37 -21.22 21.60
N GLU A 60 -4.90 -21.67 20.46
CA GLU A 60 -4.38 -21.33 19.14
C GLU A 60 -4.68 -19.84 18.90
N PHE A 61 -3.73 -18.99 19.28
CA PHE A 61 -3.76 -17.55 19.04
C PHE A 61 -3.75 -17.30 17.52
N ASN A 62 -4.93 -17.15 16.93
CA ASN A 62 -5.13 -16.86 15.51
C ASN A 62 -5.35 -15.36 15.33
N PHE A 63 -4.33 -14.62 14.92
CA PHE A 63 -4.52 -13.26 14.41
C PHE A 63 -4.56 -13.25 12.89
N ASN A 64 -5.51 -12.51 12.34
CA ASN A 64 -5.59 -12.28 10.91
C ASN A 64 -4.61 -11.15 10.58
N ILE A 65 -3.52 -11.46 9.89
CA ILE A 65 -2.64 -10.45 9.34
C ILE A 65 -3.27 -10.03 8.02
N PRO A 66 -3.74 -8.78 7.87
CA PRO A 66 -4.26 -8.32 6.57
C PRO A 66 -3.15 -8.40 5.53
N ASP A 67 -3.51 -8.84 4.34
CA ASP A 67 -2.61 -8.78 3.19
C ASP A 67 -2.54 -7.33 2.71
N TYR A 68 -1.37 -6.93 2.22
CA TYR A 68 -1.14 -5.56 1.76
C TYR A 68 -0.54 -5.57 0.37
N LYS A 69 -0.94 -4.59 -0.45
CA LYS A 69 -0.34 -4.29 -1.75
C LYS A 69 0.23 -2.87 -1.77
N TYR A 70 1.15 -2.63 -2.70
CA TYR A 70 1.70 -1.30 -2.96
C TYR A 70 1.13 -0.75 -4.26
N GLU A 71 0.46 0.39 -4.18
CA GLU A 71 -0.09 1.10 -5.33
C GLU A 71 0.83 2.28 -5.70
N TYR A 72 1.18 2.38 -6.98
CA TYR A 72 1.96 3.50 -7.51
C TYR A 72 1.05 4.70 -7.76
N ILE A 73 1.38 5.86 -7.18
CA ILE A 73 0.45 7.01 -7.17
C ILE A 73 0.83 8.15 -8.12
N ASN A 74 2.11 8.49 -8.30
CA ASN A 74 2.54 9.62 -9.14
C ASN A 74 2.95 9.18 -10.54
N THR A 75 2.00 8.69 -11.34
CA THR A 75 2.27 8.10 -12.66
C THR A 75 2.70 9.09 -13.73
N ASN A 76 2.32 10.36 -13.58
CA ASN A 76 2.56 11.38 -14.59
C ASN A 76 4.02 11.81 -14.60
N LYS A 77 4.56 12.03 -15.81
CA LYS A 77 5.94 12.50 -15.97
C LYS A 77 5.93 13.93 -16.49
N ALA A 78 6.83 14.73 -15.95
CA ALA A 78 7.05 16.11 -16.39
C ALA A 78 7.63 16.14 -17.81
N ILE A 79 6.76 16.23 -18.82
CA ILE A 79 7.17 16.23 -20.24
C ILE A 79 7.98 17.47 -20.62
N TRP A 80 7.81 18.58 -19.89
CA TRP A 80 8.54 19.84 -20.13
C TRP A 80 10.03 19.77 -19.77
N LEU A 81 10.49 18.69 -19.13
CA LEU A 81 11.91 18.46 -18.85
C LEU A 81 12.63 17.73 -20.01
N ARG A 82 11.89 17.19 -20.99
CA ARG A 82 12.46 16.46 -22.14
C ARG A 82 12.80 17.41 -23.29
N ASP A 83 13.64 16.97 -24.22
CA ASP A 83 13.88 17.72 -25.47
C ASP A 83 12.56 17.80 -26.27
N PRO A 84 12.09 19.00 -26.66
CA PRO A 84 10.87 19.17 -27.44
C PRO A 84 10.82 18.35 -28.73
N LYS A 85 11.98 17.99 -29.31
CA LYS A 85 12.06 17.14 -30.51
C LYS A 85 11.76 15.66 -30.25
N GLU A 86 11.86 15.22 -29.00
CA GLU A 86 11.63 13.84 -28.58
C GLU A 86 10.20 13.62 -28.07
N VAL A 87 9.42 14.69 -27.88
CA VAL A 87 8.04 14.60 -27.40
C VAL A 87 7.09 14.60 -28.59
N ASN A 88 6.39 13.48 -28.77
CA ASN A 88 5.43 13.30 -29.85
C ASN A 88 4.09 13.95 -29.52
N GLU A 89 3.28 14.26 -30.55
CA GLU A 89 1.97 14.88 -30.36
C GLU A 89 0.99 14.01 -29.56
N ASP A 90 1.09 12.68 -29.67
CA ASP A 90 0.28 11.75 -28.88
C ASP A 90 0.65 11.82 -27.39
N GLU A 91 1.93 11.96 -27.05
CA GLU A 91 2.38 12.13 -25.66
C GLU A 91 1.88 13.47 -25.08
N TYR A 92 1.91 14.54 -25.88
CA TYR A 92 1.30 15.81 -25.49
C TYR A 92 -0.21 15.67 -25.25
N LYS A 93 -0.93 15.01 -26.16
CA LYS A 93 -2.38 14.79 -26.01
C LYS A 93 -2.69 13.98 -24.77
N ASP A 94 -1.94 12.92 -24.50
CA ASP A 94 -2.13 12.09 -23.33
C ASP A 94 -1.83 12.84 -22.03
N PHE A 95 -0.83 13.73 -22.03
CA PHE A 95 -0.55 14.61 -20.89
C PHE A 95 -1.71 15.58 -20.57
N PHE A 96 -2.43 16.08 -21.58
CA PHE A 96 -3.54 17.02 -21.40
C PHE A 96 -4.92 16.35 -21.19
N LYS A 97 -5.02 15.02 -21.29
CA LYS A 97 -6.28 14.28 -21.09
C LYS A 97 -6.63 14.04 -19.62
N VAL A 98 -5.70 14.36 -18.71
CA VAL A 98 -5.87 14.27 -17.25
C VAL A 98 -6.83 15.35 -16.79
#